data_AF-A0A8J3Q397-F1
#
_entry.id   AF-A0A8J3Q397-F1
#
_cell.length_a   1.000
_cell.length_b   1.000
_cell.length_c   1.000
_cell.angle_alpha   90.00
_cell.angle_beta   90.00
_cell.angle_gamma   90.00
#
_symmetry.space_group_name_H-M   'P 1'
#
loop_
_entity.id
_entity.type
_entity.pdbx_description
1 polymer ?
#
loop_
_entity_poly.entity_id
_entity_poly.type
_entity_poly.pdbx_seq_one_letter_code
_entity_poly.pdbx_strand_id
1 'polypeptide(L)'
;MSTQSRIAGLAALAVVLAGGLLTVSTTAATAKPVPAAPTGGVHKAPRSAFIVDGVRYAPQQISKFDGRALYFVVDLAKPDEMVGFTDKAAFDTAVAATKTMGSGVGVQQAGQYATLYSNDELTGDAMSLNSPYGINYLAGVNRGCGLFGCAGNWDNVASSIYVNGRVSIYDDIEYRGSWLYLAGTGWGNLSWWGFDNITSSMNVWW
;
A
#
# COMPACT_ATOMS: atom_id res chain seq x y z
N MET A 1 -45.95 -12.54 -20.71
CA MET A 1 -44.89 -12.94 -19.76
C MET A 1 -44.44 -11.68 -19.04
N SER A 2 -44.58 -11.71 -17.71
CA SER A 2 -44.67 -10.56 -16.81
C SER A 2 -43.29 -10.04 -16.39
N THR A 3 -43.13 -8.72 -16.42
CA THR A 3 -41.94 -7.95 -16.00
C THR A 3 -42.00 -7.70 -14.50
N GLN A 4 -41.18 -8.39 -13.70
CA GLN A 4 -41.04 -8.09 -12.26
C GLN A 4 -39.92 -7.07 -12.03
N SER A 5 -40.34 -5.84 -11.77
CA SER A 5 -39.51 -4.76 -11.24
C SER A 5 -39.30 -4.96 -9.73
N ARG A 6 -38.04 -5.06 -9.27
CA ARG A 6 -37.70 -5.09 -7.84
C ARG A 6 -37.12 -3.73 -7.44
N ILE A 7 -37.96 -2.92 -6.82
CA ILE A 7 -37.59 -1.72 -6.07
C ILE A 7 -37.14 -2.19 -4.68
N ALA A 8 -35.84 -2.13 -4.38
CA ALA A 8 -35.32 -2.35 -3.04
C ALA A 8 -35.11 -0.99 -2.36
N GLY A 9 -35.83 -0.80 -1.25
CA GLY A 9 -35.97 0.46 -0.54
C GLY A 9 -34.72 0.90 0.22
N LEU A 10 -34.49 2.21 0.22
CA LEU A 10 -33.66 2.90 1.19
C LEU A 10 -34.34 2.86 2.56
N ALA A 11 -33.73 2.18 3.53
CA ALA A 11 -34.06 2.37 4.94
C ALA A 11 -33.21 3.51 5.50
N ALA A 12 -33.86 4.62 5.85
CA ALA A 12 -33.24 5.74 6.56
C ALA A 12 -33.02 5.34 8.03
N LEU A 13 -31.76 5.38 8.47
CA LEU A 13 -31.38 5.15 9.86
C LEU A 13 -31.56 6.47 10.64
N ALA A 14 -32.63 6.57 11.42
CA ALA A 14 -32.85 7.67 12.35
C ALA A 14 -32.09 7.39 13.66
N VAL A 15 -31.10 8.23 13.98
CA VAL A 15 -30.38 8.18 15.26
C VAL A 15 -31.13 9.04 16.28
N VAL A 16 -31.61 8.38 17.34
CA VAL A 16 -32.21 9.02 18.52
C VAL A 16 -31.10 9.54 19.43
N LEU A 17 -31.00 10.87 19.57
CA LEU A 17 -30.16 11.51 20.59
C LEU A 17 -30.96 11.60 21.90
N ALA A 18 -30.75 10.64 22.80
CA ALA A 18 -31.18 10.74 24.18
C ALA A 18 -30.10 11.50 24.99
N GLY A 19 -30.44 12.71 25.42
CA GLY A 19 -29.59 13.56 26.26
C GLY A 19 -29.49 13.01 27.68
N GLY A 20 -28.34 12.39 27.98
CA GLY A 20 -27.88 12.13 29.35
C GLY A 20 -26.74 13.08 29.70
N LEU A 21 -26.94 13.91 30.71
CA LEU A 21 -25.91 14.82 31.23
C LEU A 21 -24.87 14.00 32.01
N LEU A 22 -23.82 13.54 31.35
CA LEU A 22 -22.65 12.90 31.97
C LEU A 22 -21.67 13.98 32.44
N THR A 23 -21.53 14.15 33.74
CA THR A 23 -20.38 14.84 34.35
C THR A 23 -19.14 13.97 34.19
N VAL A 24 -18.28 14.34 33.24
CA VAL A 24 -16.98 13.70 32.99
C VAL A 24 -15.93 14.39 33.85
N SER A 25 -15.37 13.67 34.81
CA SER A 25 -14.16 14.09 35.54
C SER A 25 -12.97 14.09 34.57
N THR A 26 -12.46 15.27 34.24
CA THR A 26 -11.28 15.45 33.38
C THR A 26 -10.01 15.20 34.19
N THR A 27 -9.61 13.94 34.30
CA THR A 27 -8.22 13.62 34.67
C THR A 27 -7.35 14.07 33.51
N ALA A 28 -6.48 15.06 33.73
CA ALA A 28 -5.52 15.52 32.74
C ALA A 28 -4.57 14.36 32.41
N ALA A 29 -4.90 13.62 31.34
CA ALA A 29 -4.04 12.58 30.81
C ALA A 29 -2.77 13.26 30.32
N THR A 30 -1.63 12.90 30.91
CA THR A 30 -0.31 13.25 30.40
C THR A 30 -0.29 12.80 28.94
N ALA A 31 -0.26 13.76 28.01
CA ALA A 31 -0.32 13.48 26.58
C ALA A 31 0.84 12.55 26.24
N LYS A 32 0.51 11.31 25.85
CA LYS A 32 1.47 10.40 25.22
C LYS A 32 2.12 11.19 24.09
N PRO A 33 3.46 11.28 24.01
CA PRO A 33 4.12 12.03 22.96
C PRO A 33 3.56 11.56 21.61
N VAL A 34 2.96 12.50 20.89
CA VAL A 34 2.48 12.27 19.53
C VAL A 34 3.72 11.85 18.73
N PRO A 35 3.74 10.67 18.10
CA PRO A 35 4.84 10.28 17.25
C PRO A 35 5.09 11.42 16.26
N ALA A 36 6.35 11.81 16.08
CA ALA A 36 6.70 12.75 15.03
C ALA A 36 6.04 12.28 13.74
N ALA A 37 5.29 13.18 13.09
CA ALA A 37 4.65 12.85 11.82
C ALA A 37 5.72 12.23 10.92
N PRO A 38 5.44 11.11 10.23
CA PRO A 38 6.38 10.55 9.29
C PRO A 38 6.81 11.69 8.36
N THR A 39 8.11 11.94 8.27
CA THR A 39 8.66 12.88 7.31
C THR A 39 8.41 12.29 5.94
N GLY A 40 7.23 12.57 5.36
CA GLY A 40 6.88 12.06 4.05
C GLY A 40 7.95 12.50 3.07
N GLY A 41 8.46 11.54 2.28
CA GLY A 41 9.42 11.84 1.23
C GLY A 41 8.83 12.75 0.15
N VAL A 42 9.66 13.11 -0.81
CA VAL A 42 9.20 13.68 -2.09
C VAL A 42 8.63 12.52 -2.90
N HIS A 43 7.36 12.62 -3.30
CA HIS A 43 6.73 11.57 -4.08
C HIS A 43 7.21 11.60 -5.52
N LYS A 44 7.45 10.42 -6.11
CA LYS A 44 7.66 10.33 -7.56
C LYS A 44 6.33 10.37 -8.28
N ALA A 45 6.27 11.12 -9.38
CA ALA A 45 5.07 11.18 -10.21
C ALA A 45 4.74 9.78 -10.79
N PRO A 46 3.53 9.25 -10.57
CA PRO A 46 3.08 8.02 -11.22
C PRO A 46 2.98 8.22 -12.75
N ARG A 47 2.82 7.15 -13.53
CA ARG A 47 2.51 7.28 -14.97
C ARG A 47 1.02 7.46 -15.23
N SER A 48 0.16 6.96 -14.35
CA SER A 48 -1.30 7.05 -14.48
C SER A 48 -1.93 8.03 -13.49
N ALA A 49 -3.14 8.47 -13.82
CA ALA A 49 -3.95 9.26 -12.89
C ALA A 49 -4.29 8.42 -11.65
N PHE A 50 -4.42 9.08 -10.51
CA PHE A 50 -4.67 8.42 -9.23
C PHE A 50 -5.81 9.11 -8.48
N ILE A 51 -6.40 8.42 -7.53
CA ILE A 51 -7.50 8.91 -6.70
C ILE A 51 -6.99 8.99 -5.27
N VAL A 52 -7.11 10.13 -4.58
CA VAL A 52 -6.80 10.24 -3.15
C VAL A 52 -8.05 10.69 -2.41
N ASP A 53 -8.47 9.92 -1.41
CA ASP A 53 -9.65 10.21 -0.59
C ASP A 53 -10.91 10.53 -1.43
N GLY A 54 -11.08 9.83 -2.55
CA GLY A 54 -12.21 9.99 -3.48
C GLY A 54 -12.06 11.10 -4.54
N VAL A 55 -10.97 11.87 -4.51
CA VAL A 55 -10.70 12.93 -5.50
C VAL A 55 -9.67 12.46 -6.51
N ARG A 56 -9.96 12.63 -7.81
CA ARG A 56 -9.04 12.25 -8.90
C ARG A 56 -8.01 13.34 -9.15
N TYR A 57 -6.75 12.95 -9.28
CA TYR A 57 -5.60 13.82 -9.56
C TYR A 57 -4.86 13.39 -10.82
N ALA A 58 -4.29 14.37 -11.52
CA ALA A 58 -3.33 14.13 -12.59
C ALA A 58 -1.96 13.73 -11.98
N PRO A 59 -1.13 12.94 -12.70
CA PRO A 59 0.15 12.46 -12.17
C PRO A 59 1.05 13.54 -11.57
N GLN A 60 1.15 14.70 -12.23
CA GLN A 60 2.01 15.81 -11.83
C GLN A 60 1.54 16.50 -10.55
N GLN A 61 0.32 16.20 -10.09
CA GLN A 61 -0.26 16.78 -8.87
C GLN A 61 0.11 15.99 -7.61
N ILE A 62 0.90 14.91 -7.71
CA ILE A 62 1.30 14.13 -6.53
C ILE A 62 2.15 14.94 -5.54
N SER A 63 2.89 15.94 -6.02
CA SER A 63 3.69 16.84 -5.17
C SER A 63 2.86 17.67 -4.19
N LYS A 64 1.54 17.78 -4.40
CA LYS A 64 0.62 18.36 -3.40
C LYS A 64 0.61 17.60 -2.07
N PHE A 65 1.11 16.36 -2.08
CA PHE A 65 1.17 15.48 -0.93
C PHE A 65 2.61 15.28 -0.42
N ASP A 66 3.61 16.01 -0.96
CA ASP A 66 4.98 15.96 -0.46
C ASP A 66 5.02 16.31 1.03
N GLY A 67 5.87 15.62 1.80
CA GLY A 67 5.90 15.74 3.25
C GLY A 67 4.81 14.96 3.99
N ARG A 68 3.88 14.32 3.26
CA ARG A 68 2.80 13.50 3.82
C ARG A 68 2.87 12.07 3.29
N ALA A 69 2.77 11.09 4.19
CA ALA A 69 2.61 9.70 3.82
C ALA A 69 1.30 9.48 3.04
N LEU A 70 1.39 8.74 1.93
CA LEU A 70 0.24 8.26 1.18
C LEU A 70 0.20 6.74 1.22
N TYR A 71 -0.99 6.19 1.43
CA TYR A 71 -1.21 4.75 1.45
C TYR A 71 -2.00 4.36 0.21
N PHE A 72 -1.46 3.50 -0.64
CA PHE A 72 -2.02 3.15 -1.94
C PHE A 72 -2.43 1.69 -1.98
N VAL A 73 -3.59 1.42 -2.57
CA VAL A 73 -4.08 0.09 -2.92
C VAL A 73 -4.27 0.06 -4.43
N VAL A 74 -3.76 -0.98 -5.08
CA VAL A 74 -4.08 -1.26 -6.49
C VAL A 74 -5.23 -2.24 -6.56
N ASP A 75 -6.30 -1.85 -7.27
CA ASP A 75 -7.43 -2.73 -7.52
C ASP A 75 -7.07 -3.73 -8.63
N LEU A 76 -7.19 -5.03 -8.36
CA LEU A 76 -6.96 -6.08 -9.34
C LEU A 76 -7.97 -6.04 -10.50
N ALA A 77 -9.18 -5.54 -10.25
CA ALA A 77 -10.19 -5.38 -11.29
C ALA A 77 -9.87 -4.19 -12.21
N LYS A 78 -9.03 -3.25 -11.76
CA LYS A 78 -8.65 -2.02 -12.47
C LYS A 78 -7.19 -1.67 -12.16
N PRO A 79 -6.22 -2.44 -12.69
CA PRO A 79 -4.81 -2.27 -12.33
C PRO A 79 -4.25 -0.89 -12.72
N ASP A 80 -4.90 -0.19 -13.65
CA ASP A 80 -4.55 1.17 -14.07
C ASP A 80 -5.04 2.27 -13.11
N GLU A 81 -5.89 1.93 -12.14
CA GLU A 81 -6.49 2.86 -11.17
C GLU A 81 -5.87 2.66 -9.79
N MET A 82 -5.04 3.62 -9.37
CA MET A 82 -4.45 3.64 -8.04
C MET A 82 -5.34 4.41 -7.08
N VAL A 83 -5.75 3.77 -5.98
CA VAL A 83 -6.54 4.40 -4.92
C VAL A 83 -5.63 4.65 -3.72
N GLY A 84 -5.36 5.93 -3.48
CA GLY A 84 -4.61 6.47 -2.37
C GLY A 84 -5.49 6.96 -1.23
N PHE A 85 -4.91 6.97 -0.03
CA PHE A 85 -5.55 7.41 1.20
C PHE A 85 -4.57 8.29 1.96
N THR A 86 -5.06 9.38 2.56
CA THR A 86 -4.27 10.16 3.53
C THR A 86 -4.53 9.77 4.99
N ASP A 87 -5.62 9.03 5.23
CA ASP A 87 -5.96 8.45 6.52
C ASP A 87 -5.65 6.95 6.55
N LYS A 88 -4.91 6.53 7.58
CA LYS A 88 -4.47 5.13 7.70
C LYS A 88 -5.65 4.20 8.01
N ALA A 89 -6.65 4.64 8.77
CA ALA A 89 -7.78 3.78 9.11
C ALA A 89 -8.67 3.49 7.88
N ALA A 90 -8.88 4.49 7.02
CA ALA A 90 -9.53 4.32 5.72
C ALA A 90 -8.75 3.35 4.83
N PHE A 91 -7.43 3.48 4.78
CA PHE A 91 -6.57 2.55 4.06
C PHE A 91 -6.66 1.11 4.60
N ASP A 92 -6.57 0.92 5.91
CA ASP A 92 -6.66 -0.41 6.55
C ASP A 92 -8.01 -1.06 6.23
N THR A 93 -9.09 -0.27 6.19
CA THR A 93 -10.42 -0.70 5.77
C THR A 93 -10.43 -1.15 4.30
N ALA A 94 -9.81 -0.37 3.40
CA ALA A 94 -9.71 -0.72 1.98
C ALA A 94 -8.90 -2.00 1.76
N VAL A 95 -7.76 -2.16 2.44
CA VAL A 95 -6.95 -3.39 2.40
C VAL A 95 -7.73 -4.59 2.89
N ALA A 96 -8.49 -4.45 3.99
CA ALA A 96 -9.36 -5.52 4.50
C ALA A 96 -10.40 -5.94 3.45
N ALA A 97 -11.01 -4.99 2.75
CA ALA A 97 -11.93 -5.28 1.65
C ALA A 97 -11.23 -6.01 0.50
N THR A 98 -10.05 -5.57 0.05
CA THR A 98 -9.28 -6.25 -1.00
C THR A 98 -8.90 -7.68 -0.59
N LYS A 99 -8.59 -7.91 0.69
CA LYS A 99 -8.31 -9.26 1.21
C LYS A 99 -9.53 -10.19 1.08
N THR A 100 -10.74 -9.69 1.31
CA THR A 100 -11.97 -10.49 1.15
C THR A 100 -12.34 -10.78 -0.30
N MET A 101 -12.00 -9.89 -1.24
CA MET A 101 -12.28 -10.14 -2.67
C MET A 101 -11.32 -11.18 -3.26
N GLY A 102 -10.08 -11.24 -2.78
CA GLY A 102 -9.10 -12.25 -3.20
C GLY A 102 -9.34 -13.66 -2.65
N SER A 103 -10.21 -13.85 -1.65
CA SER A 103 -10.35 -15.13 -0.95
C SER A 103 -10.93 -16.28 -1.79
N GLY A 104 -11.34 -16.03 -3.03
CA GLY A 104 -11.68 -17.07 -4.01
C GLY A 104 -10.46 -17.85 -4.54
N VAL A 105 -9.23 -17.35 -4.33
CA VAL A 105 -7.97 -17.95 -4.80
C VAL A 105 -7.07 -18.32 -3.62
N GLY A 106 -7.56 -19.09 -2.63
CA GLY A 106 -6.68 -19.75 -1.63
C GLY A 106 -5.66 -18.88 -0.88
N VAL A 107 -5.91 -17.58 -0.70
CA VAL A 107 -4.93 -16.55 -0.28
C VAL A 107 -4.67 -16.51 1.24
N GLN A 108 -4.56 -17.69 1.86
CA GLN A 108 -4.01 -17.90 3.21
C GLN A 108 -3.20 -19.20 3.26
N GLN A 109 -2.53 -19.53 2.16
CA GLN A 109 -1.69 -20.72 2.08
C GLN A 109 -0.23 -20.37 2.28
N ALA A 110 0.49 -21.23 3.01
CA ALA A 110 1.93 -21.24 3.02
C ALA A 110 2.47 -21.27 1.58
N GLY A 111 3.54 -20.54 1.31
CA GLY A 111 4.12 -20.43 -0.03
C GLY A 111 3.78 -19.16 -0.80
N GLN A 112 3.15 -18.16 -0.15
CA GLN A 112 3.14 -16.79 -0.70
C GLN A 112 4.56 -16.23 -0.70
N TYR A 113 4.89 -15.48 -1.75
CA TYR A 113 6.18 -14.84 -1.90
C TYR A 113 6.06 -13.58 -2.76
N ALA A 114 7.05 -12.71 -2.67
CA ALA A 114 7.24 -11.62 -3.61
C ALA A 114 8.69 -11.61 -4.08
N THR A 115 8.91 -11.31 -5.36
CA THR A 115 10.24 -11.14 -5.95
C THR A 115 10.38 -9.72 -6.44
N LEU A 116 11.28 -8.95 -5.85
CA LEU A 116 11.69 -7.63 -6.34
C LEU A 116 12.69 -7.80 -7.48
N TYR A 117 12.60 -6.92 -8.47
CA TYR A 117 13.48 -6.87 -9.63
C TYR A 117 14.06 -5.46 -9.78
N SER A 118 15.34 -5.36 -10.11
CA SER A 118 16.04 -4.07 -10.24
C SER A 118 15.66 -3.27 -11.48
N ASN A 119 15.07 -3.93 -12.49
CA ASN A 119 14.65 -3.28 -13.73
C ASN A 119 13.14 -3.46 -13.92
N ASP A 120 12.60 -2.77 -14.91
CA ASP A 120 11.25 -2.99 -15.40
C ASP A 120 11.07 -4.41 -16.00
N GLU A 121 9.81 -4.78 -16.20
CA GLU A 121 9.33 -6.01 -16.84
C GLU A 121 9.86 -7.30 -16.20
N LEU A 122 10.04 -7.29 -14.88
CA LEU A 122 10.51 -8.45 -14.09
C LEU A 122 11.90 -8.94 -14.54
N THR A 123 12.80 -8.00 -14.83
CA THR A 123 14.17 -8.29 -15.30
C THR A 123 15.26 -7.69 -14.37
N GLY A 124 16.51 -8.07 -14.61
CA GLY A 124 17.66 -7.60 -13.82
C GLY A 124 17.96 -8.49 -12.62
N ASP A 125 18.56 -7.90 -11.59
CA ASP A 125 18.81 -8.61 -10.33
C ASP A 125 17.48 -8.89 -9.65
N ALA A 126 17.39 -10.00 -8.92
CA ALA A 126 16.16 -10.43 -8.27
C ALA A 126 16.39 -10.83 -6.80
N MET A 127 15.45 -10.48 -5.93
CA MET A 127 15.40 -10.95 -4.54
C MET A 127 13.99 -11.39 -4.20
N SER A 128 13.87 -12.65 -3.76
CA SER A 128 12.61 -13.22 -3.30
C SER A 128 12.50 -13.22 -1.78
N LEU A 129 11.32 -12.85 -1.29
CA LEU A 129 10.94 -12.91 0.11
C LEU A 129 9.69 -13.79 0.24
N ASN A 130 9.75 -14.79 1.11
CA ASN A 130 8.61 -15.65 1.40
C ASN A 130 7.77 -15.06 2.54
N SER A 131 6.46 -15.34 2.55
CA SER A 131 5.60 -15.09 3.70
C SER A 131 6.01 -15.99 4.89
N PRO A 132 5.92 -15.54 6.16
CA PRO A 132 5.42 -14.25 6.63
C PRO A 132 6.56 -13.26 6.93
N TYR A 133 7.61 -13.25 6.11
CA TYR A 133 8.80 -12.44 6.39
C TYR A 133 8.65 -11.02 5.85
N GLY A 134 9.25 -10.08 6.57
CA GLY A 134 9.45 -8.71 6.15
C GLY A 134 10.92 -8.31 6.28
N ILE A 135 11.33 -7.35 5.46
CA ILE A 135 12.64 -6.70 5.54
C ILE A 135 12.37 -5.26 5.93
N ASN A 136 12.76 -4.86 7.14
CA ASN A 136 12.58 -3.51 7.66
C ASN A 136 13.64 -2.52 7.15
N TYR A 137 14.73 -2.98 6.54
CA TYR A 137 15.80 -2.12 6.04
C TYR A 137 16.50 -2.74 4.82
N LEU A 138 16.10 -2.34 3.61
CA LEU A 138 16.64 -2.90 2.36
C LEU A 138 18.09 -2.50 2.08
N ALA A 139 18.57 -1.38 2.62
CA ALA A 139 19.98 -1.02 2.52
C ALA A 139 20.91 -2.01 3.25
N GLY A 140 20.37 -2.81 4.18
CA GLY A 140 21.08 -3.91 4.82
C GLY A 140 21.14 -5.19 3.97
N VAL A 141 20.46 -5.25 2.82
CA VAL A 141 20.39 -6.45 1.97
C VAL A 141 21.20 -6.23 0.71
N ASN A 142 22.27 -7.01 0.55
CA ASN A 142 23.18 -6.90 -0.59
C ASN A 142 22.58 -7.56 -1.84
N ARG A 143 22.73 -6.92 -3.02
CA ARG A 143 22.33 -7.46 -4.34
C ARG A 143 23.28 -8.51 -4.90
N GLY A 144 24.33 -8.83 -4.16
CA GLY A 144 25.34 -9.81 -4.53
C GLY A 144 26.56 -9.16 -5.17
N CYS A 145 27.62 -9.97 -5.27
CA CYS A 145 28.87 -9.58 -5.90
C CYS A 145 29.20 -10.54 -7.04
N GLY A 146 29.49 -9.99 -8.20
CA GLY A 146 30.00 -10.72 -9.36
C GLY A 146 31.51 -10.56 -9.51
N LEU A 147 32.04 -11.08 -10.61
CA LEU A 147 33.48 -11.02 -10.93
C LEU A 147 34.02 -9.58 -11.02
N PHE A 148 33.15 -8.61 -11.33
CA PHE A 148 33.52 -7.21 -11.56
C PHE A 148 33.09 -6.26 -10.43
N GLY A 149 32.71 -6.78 -9.27
CA GLY A 149 32.31 -5.99 -8.10
C GLY A 149 30.93 -6.32 -7.56
N CYS A 150 30.48 -5.53 -6.57
CA CYS A 150 29.19 -5.69 -5.92
C CYS A 150 28.13 -4.76 -6.53
N ALA A 151 26.91 -5.27 -6.72
CA ALA A 151 25.79 -4.53 -7.30
C ALA A 151 25.13 -3.53 -6.32
N GLY A 152 25.69 -3.38 -5.12
CA GLY A 152 25.18 -2.52 -4.05
C GLY A 152 24.16 -3.23 -3.16
N ASN A 153 23.25 -2.48 -2.56
CA ASN A 153 22.15 -3.00 -1.74
C ASN A 153 20.79 -2.83 -2.45
N TRP A 154 19.72 -3.32 -1.84
CA TRP A 154 18.37 -3.29 -2.40
C TRP A 154 17.58 -2.00 -2.12
N ASP A 155 18.17 -1.03 -1.44
CA ASP A 155 17.51 0.23 -1.08
C ASP A 155 17.30 1.09 -2.32
N ASN A 156 16.07 1.55 -2.54
CA ASN A 156 15.74 2.42 -3.67
C ASN A 156 16.14 1.84 -5.04
N VAL A 157 16.13 0.50 -5.19
CA VAL A 157 16.53 -0.20 -6.43
C VAL A 157 15.37 -0.86 -7.18
N ALA A 158 14.30 -1.24 -6.49
CA ALA A 158 13.26 -2.03 -7.12
C ALA A 158 12.47 -1.20 -8.16
N SER A 159 12.39 -1.72 -9.38
CA SER A 159 11.62 -1.13 -10.48
C SER A 159 10.44 -2.01 -10.91
N SER A 160 10.46 -3.30 -10.59
CA SER A 160 9.30 -4.18 -10.80
C SER A 160 9.19 -5.27 -9.72
N ILE A 161 8.02 -5.89 -9.61
CA ILE A 161 7.75 -6.88 -8.56
C ILE A 161 6.82 -7.98 -9.06
N TYR A 162 7.23 -9.23 -8.87
CA TYR A 162 6.32 -10.37 -8.97
C TYR A 162 5.74 -10.67 -7.60
N VAL A 163 4.43 -10.86 -7.52
CA VAL A 163 3.73 -11.17 -6.28
C VAL A 163 3.03 -12.51 -6.45
N ASN A 164 3.13 -13.36 -5.46
CA ASN A 164 2.28 -14.53 -5.28
C ASN A 164 1.66 -14.39 -3.88
N GLY A 165 0.42 -13.89 -3.84
CA GLY A 165 -0.25 -13.55 -2.60
C GLY A 165 -0.38 -12.04 -2.43
N ARG A 166 0.17 -11.52 -1.33
CA ARG A 166 0.02 -10.12 -0.91
C ARG A 166 1.33 -9.56 -0.39
N VAL A 167 1.66 -8.35 -0.81
CA VAL A 167 2.86 -7.67 -0.37
C VAL A 167 2.58 -6.20 -0.08
N SER A 168 3.40 -5.64 0.78
CA SER A 168 3.44 -4.21 1.06
C SER A 168 4.85 -3.73 0.94
N ILE A 169 5.04 -2.68 0.15
CA ILE A 169 6.32 -2.01 -0.02
C ILE A 169 6.18 -0.57 0.49
N TYR A 170 7.25 -0.07 1.08
CA TYR A 170 7.29 1.19 1.80
C TYR A 170 8.43 2.04 1.28
N ASP A 171 8.22 3.36 1.18
CA ASP A 171 9.27 4.31 0.75
C ASP A 171 10.32 4.57 1.85
N ASP A 172 9.99 4.26 3.10
CA ASP A 172 10.85 4.44 4.26
C ASP A 172 11.16 3.10 4.95
N ILE A 173 12.15 3.13 5.85
CA ILE A 173 12.58 1.99 6.65
C ILE A 173 11.55 1.68 7.74
N GLU A 174 11.64 0.51 8.34
CA GLU A 174 10.77 0.06 9.44
C GLU A 174 9.27 0.09 9.12
N TYR A 175 8.90 -0.14 7.85
CA TYR A 175 7.51 -0.16 7.39
C TYR A 175 6.78 1.18 7.59
N ARG A 176 7.50 2.29 7.39
CA ARG A 176 7.00 3.66 7.58
C ARG A 176 6.81 4.37 6.24
N GLY A 177 6.33 5.62 6.32
CA GLY A 177 6.17 6.51 5.18
C GLY A 177 5.00 6.11 4.29
N SER A 178 5.17 6.35 2.99
CA SER A 178 4.20 5.98 1.97
C SER A 178 4.26 4.50 1.70
N TRP A 179 3.10 3.90 1.42
CA TRP A 179 2.94 2.46 1.33
C TRP A 179 2.16 2.12 0.07
N LEU A 180 2.66 1.19 -0.74
CA LEU A 180 1.91 0.52 -1.80
C LEU A 180 1.55 -0.92 -1.40
N TYR A 181 0.26 -1.23 -1.35
CA TYR A 181 -0.27 -2.58 -1.17
C TYR A 181 -0.58 -3.21 -2.52
N LEU A 182 0.03 -4.38 -2.77
CA LEU A 182 -0.12 -5.14 -3.99
C LEU A 182 -0.62 -6.55 -3.66
N ALA A 183 -1.50 -7.07 -4.51
CA ALA A 183 -1.99 -8.45 -4.45
C ALA A 183 -1.90 -9.08 -5.85
N GLY A 184 -2.18 -10.37 -5.99
CA GLY A 184 -2.21 -11.02 -7.32
C GLY A 184 -0.82 -11.22 -7.93
N THR A 185 -0.74 -11.32 -9.26
CA THR A 185 0.49 -11.76 -9.97
C THR A 185 1.01 -10.72 -10.95
N GLY A 186 2.31 -10.41 -10.85
CA GLY A 186 3.09 -9.70 -11.87
C GLY A 186 2.80 -8.20 -12.00
N TRP A 187 3.67 -7.36 -11.44
CA TRP A 187 3.62 -5.91 -11.57
C TRP A 187 4.90 -5.43 -12.25
N GLY A 188 4.86 -5.41 -13.58
CA GLY A 188 6.04 -5.22 -14.44
C GLY A 188 6.70 -3.86 -14.30
N ASN A 189 6.05 -2.85 -13.73
CA ASN A 189 6.64 -1.51 -13.70
C ASN A 189 6.08 -0.67 -12.53
N LEU A 190 6.88 -0.51 -11.48
CA LEU A 190 6.51 0.23 -10.27
C LEU A 190 6.36 1.74 -10.51
N SER A 191 6.95 2.27 -11.59
CA SER A 191 6.81 3.69 -11.92
C SER A 191 5.38 4.07 -12.31
N TRP A 192 4.53 3.10 -12.69
CA TRP A 192 3.10 3.36 -12.90
C TRP A 192 2.41 3.93 -11.67
N TRP A 193 2.87 3.51 -10.49
CA TRP A 193 2.32 3.92 -9.19
C TRP A 193 3.24 4.90 -8.44
N GLY A 194 4.34 5.35 -9.06
CA GLY A 194 5.31 6.24 -8.41
C GLY A 194 6.22 5.55 -7.39
N PHE A 195 6.30 4.21 -7.40
CA PHE A 195 7.12 3.42 -6.47
C PHE A 195 8.45 2.92 -7.05
N ASP A 196 8.81 3.37 -8.25
CA ASP A 196 10.07 3.03 -8.89
C ASP A 196 11.26 3.57 -8.12
N ASN A 197 12.23 2.71 -7.78
CA ASN A 197 13.49 3.10 -7.15
C ASN A 197 13.28 3.97 -5.88
N ILE A 198 12.27 3.64 -5.06
CA ILE A 198 12.04 4.30 -3.76
C ILE A 198 11.81 3.32 -2.60
N THR A 199 11.74 2.02 -2.87
CA THR A 199 11.37 1.05 -1.82
C THR A 199 12.53 0.85 -0.86
N SER A 200 12.26 1.04 0.45
CA SER A 200 13.24 0.96 1.54
C SER A 200 12.91 -0.13 2.57
N SER A 201 11.65 -0.58 2.63
CA SER A 201 11.25 -1.75 3.40
C SER A 201 10.06 -2.47 2.75
N MET A 202 9.85 -3.75 3.10
CA MET A 202 8.76 -4.56 2.54
C MET A 202 8.28 -5.67 3.48
N ASN A 203 7.01 -6.07 3.36
CA ASN A 203 6.42 -7.18 4.10
C ASN A 203 5.54 -8.05 3.18
N VAL A 204 5.73 -9.37 3.21
CA VAL A 204 4.89 -10.34 2.50
C VAL A 204 3.91 -10.95 3.49
N TRP A 205 2.61 -10.75 3.23
CA TRP A 205 1.54 -11.13 4.14
C TRP A 205 1.12 -12.60 3.95
N TRP A 206 0.29 -13.09 4.87
CA TRP A 206 -0.47 -14.32 4.70
C TRP A 206 -1.86 -14.07 4.08
#